data_AF-A0A9W5Z199-F1
#
_entry.id   AF-A0A9W5Z199-F1
#
_cell.length_a   1.000
_cell.length_b   1.000
_cell.length_c   1.000
_cell.angle_alpha   90.00
_cell.angle_beta   90.00
_cell.angle_gamma   90.00
#
_symmetry.space_group_name_H-M   'P 1'
#
loop_
_entity.id
_entity.type
_entity.pdbx_description
1 polymer ?
#
loop_
_entity_poly.entity_id
_entity_poly.type
_entity_poly.pdbx_seq_one_letter_code
_entity_poly.pdbx_strand_id
1 'polypeptide(L)'
;MPPESIAIIGSGRRFPGQADSPAKLWGLLSKPRDVLREIPADRYNAAAGFYHPDGLHHGSSSGSRASGPSTGPSTGSGTGPGLYLA
;
A
#
# COMPACT_ATOMS: atom_id res chain seq x y z
N MET A 1 4.94 -17.30 -35.03
CA MET A 1 4.89 -18.13 -33.81
C MET A 1 4.19 -17.32 -32.74
N PRO A 2 3.15 -17.84 -32.06
CA PRO A 2 2.53 -17.11 -30.96
C PRO A 2 3.56 -16.93 -29.83
N PRO A 3 3.51 -15.81 -29.09
CA PRO A 3 4.45 -15.56 -28.00
C PRO A 3 4.28 -16.61 -26.90
N GLU A 4 5.40 -16.98 -26.27
CA GLU A 4 5.41 -17.86 -25.11
C GLU A 4 4.66 -17.21 -23.94
N SER A 5 3.91 -18.01 -23.18
CA SER A 5 3.13 -17.52 -22.04
C SER A 5 4.01 -17.34 -20.81
N ILE A 6 3.87 -16.18 -20.14
CA ILE A 6 4.57 -15.87 -18.89
C ILE A 6 3.61 -16.09 -17.72
N ALA A 7 4.01 -16.94 -16.77
CA ALA A 7 3.26 -17.17 -15.54
C ALA A 7 3.79 -16.31 -14.38
N ILE A 8 2.87 -15.73 -13.60
CA ILE A 8 3.20 -15.06 -12.33
C ILE A 8 3.15 -16.09 -11.21
N ILE A 9 4.32 -16.53 -10.74
CA ILE A 9 4.44 -17.55 -9.68
C ILE A 9 4.46 -16.97 -8.27
N GLY A 10 4.52 -15.64 -8.12
CA GLY A 10 4.54 -14.98 -6.82
C GLY A 10 4.37 -13.46 -6.92
N SER A 11 4.01 -12.83 -5.80
CA SER A 11 3.94 -11.37 -5.67
C SER A 11 4.11 -10.91 -4.22
N GLY A 12 4.90 -9.86 -4.01
CA GLY A 12 5.03 -9.16 -2.74
C GLY A 12 3.98 -8.06 -2.59
N ARG A 13 3.41 -7.88 -1.39
CA ARG A 13 2.25 -6.98 -1.19
C ARG A 13 2.34 -6.24 0.14
N ARG A 14 2.10 -4.93 0.10
CA ARG A 14 1.78 -4.07 1.25
C ARG A 14 0.76 -3.04 0.82
N PHE A 15 -0.52 -3.40 0.91
CA PHE A 15 -1.60 -2.50 0.53
C PHE A 15 -2.18 -1.78 1.75
N PRO A 16 -2.67 -0.54 1.55
CA PRO A 16 -3.38 0.21 2.59
C PRO A 16 -4.61 -0.55 3.08
N GLY A 17 -5.01 -0.29 4.33
CA GLY A 17 -6.14 -0.98 4.93
C GLY A 17 -5.89 -2.48 5.12
N GLN A 18 -4.77 -2.85 5.76
CA GLN A 18 -4.48 -4.24 6.19
C GLN A 18 -4.54 -5.30 5.08
N ALA A 19 -4.44 -4.93 3.81
CA ALA A 19 -4.49 -5.85 2.69
C ALA A 19 -3.10 -6.46 2.44
N ASP A 20 -2.58 -7.15 3.45
CA ASP A 20 -1.27 -7.81 3.47
C ASP A 20 -1.26 -9.22 2.81
N SER A 21 -2.42 -9.71 2.39
CA SER A 21 -2.62 -11.03 1.79
C SER A 21 -3.59 -10.96 0.62
N PRO A 22 -3.50 -11.87 -0.37
CA PRO A 22 -4.38 -11.85 -1.53
C PRO A 22 -5.86 -11.98 -1.15
N ALA A 23 -6.18 -12.77 -0.11
CA ALA A 23 -7.55 -12.88 0.40
C ALA A 23 -8.07 -11.56 0.98
N LYS A 24 -7.25 -10.83 1.77
CA LYS A 24 -7.65 -9.53 2.33
C LYS A 24 -7.75 -8.44 1.25
N LEU A 25 -6.85 -8.46 0.26
CA LEU A 25 -6.94 -7.58 -0.92
C LEU A 25 -8.23 -7.87 -1.70
N TRP A 26 -8.52 -9.15 -1.97
CA TRP A 26 -9.74 -9.53 -2.66
C TRP A 26 -10.99 -9.13 -1.88
N GLY A 27 -10.96 -9.26 -0.56
CA GLY A 27 -12.01 -8.76 0.32
C GLY A 27 -12.21 -7.25 0.21
N LEU A 28 -11.12 -6.47 0.17
CA LEU A 28 -11.17 -5.01 -0.02
C LEU A 28 -11.73 -4.63 -1.40
N LEU A 29 -11.39 -5.37 -2.45
CA LEU A 29 -11.89 -5.11 -3.81
C LEU A 29 -13.37 -5.51 -3.95
N SER A 30 -13.75 -6.65 -3.38
CA SER A 30 -15.11 -7.19 -3.43
C SER A 30 -16.07 -6.42 -2.53
N LYS A 31 -15.57 -5.85 -1.44
CA LYS A 31 -16.30 -4.99 -0.49
C LYS A 31 -15.47 -3.74 -0.21
N PRO A 32 -15.55 -2.72 -1.10
CA PRO A 32 -14.80 -1.49 -0.96
C PRO A 32 -15.06 -0.83 0.39
N ARG A 33 -13.98 -0.43 1.06
CA ARG A 33 -14.03 0.41 2.25
C ARG A 33 -13.13 1.61 2.07
N ASP A 34 -13.48 2.73 2.69
CA ASP A 34 -12.63 3.91 2.66
C ASP A 34 -11.34 3.65 3.45
N VAL A 35 -10.23 3.53 2.72
CA VAL A 35 -8.87 3.38 3.27
C VAL A 35 -8.07 4.68 3.16
N LEU A 36 -8.70 5.73 2.62
CA LEU A 36 -8.11 7.04 2.38
C LEU A 36 -8.16 7.84 3.68
N ARG A 37 -6.99 8.19 4.20
CA ARG A 37 -6.83 8.90 5.48
C ARG A 37 -6.06 10.20 5.24
N GLU A 38 -6.13 11.12 6.20
CA GLU A 38 -5.20 12.25 6.21
C GLU A 38 -3.76 11.73 6.24
N ILE A 39 -2.86 12.46 5.58
CA ILE A 39 -1.43 12.13 5.61
C ILE A 39 -0.96 12.22 7.06
N PRO A 40 -0.42 11.12 7.61
CA PRO A 40 0.04 11.12 9.00
C PRO A 40 1.16 12.14 9.22
N ALA A 41 1.07 12.93 10.29
CA ALA A 41 2.03 14.00 10.59
C ALA A 41 3.46 13.48 10.86
N ASP A 42 3.60 12.21 11.26
CA ASP A 42 4.86 11.48 11.42
C ASP A 42 5.53 11.13 10.07
N ARG A 43 4.79 11.14 8.95
CA ARG A 43 5.36 11.02 7.60
C ARG A 43 5.85 12.38 7.12
N TYR A 44 4.93 13.33 7.08
CA TYR A 44 5.20 14.75 6.89
C TYR A 44 3.92 15.54 7.20
N ASN A 45 4.07 16.77 7.66
CA ASN A 45 2.93 17.60 8.00
C ASN A 45 2.37 18.31 6.76
N ALA A 46 1.49 17.63 6.03
CA ALA A 46 0.83 18.19 4.85
C ALA A 46 0.07 19.49 5.19
N ALA A 47 -0.66 19.51 6.30
CA ALA A 47 -1.50 20.63 6.71
C ALA A 47 -0.71 21.89 7.12
N ALA A 48 0.47 21.75 7.71
CA ALA A 48 1.20 22.89 8.28
C ALA A 48 2.14 23.62 7.29
N GLY A 49 2.40 23.09 6.10
CA GLY A 49 3.36 23.74 5.20
C GLY A 49 3.31 23.34 3.72
N PHE A 50 2.55 22.31 3.35
CA PHE A 50 2.54 21.79 1.97
C PHE A 50 1.15 21.72 1.36
N TYR A 51 0.10 22.11 2.09
CA TYR A 51 -1.25 22.14 1.57
C TYR A 51 -1.61 23.53 1.05
N HIS A 52 -2.02 23.59 -0.21
CA HIS A 52 -2.63 24.78 -0.80
C HIS A 52 -3.78 24.36 -1.73
N PRO A 53 -4.95 25.03 -1.70
CA PRO A 53 -6.10 24.62 -2.50
C PRO A 53 -5.84 24.70 -4.01
N ASP A 54 -5.02 25.66 -4.45
CA ASP A 54 -4.48 25.69 -5.82
C ASP A 54 -3.27 24.77 -5.92
N GLY A 55 -3.41 23.69 -6.70
CA GLY A 55 -2.34 22.71 -6.94
C GLY A 55 -1.22 23.20 -7.85
N LEU A 56 -1.37 24.37 -8.49
CA LEU A 56 -0.30 25.03 -9.25
C LEU A 56 0.54 25.97 -8.37
N HIS A 57 0.13 26.18 -7.11
CA HIS A 57 0.90 27.01 -6.18
C HIS A 57 2.28 26.38 -5.92
N HIS A 58 3.32 27.18 -6.16
CA HIS A 58 4.70 26.71 -6.07
C HIS A 58 5.04 26.18 -4.67
N GLY A 59 5.67 25.00 -4.62
CA GLY A 59 6.07 24.37 -3.38
C GLY A 59 4.91 23.81 -2.55
N SER A 60 3.71 23.66 -3.13
CA SER A 60 2.53 23.16 -2.44
C SER A 60 1.83 22.05 -3.22
N SER A 61 0.97 21.34 -2.53
CA SER A 61 0.13 20.26 -3.04
C SER A 61 -1.31 20.49 -2.61
N SER A 62 -2.26 20.18 -3.49
CA SER A 62 -3.69 20.24 -3.16
C SER A 62 -4.20 18.98 -2.47
N GLY A 63 -3.39 17.92 -2.40
CA GLY A 63 -3.75 16.66 -1.74
C GLY A 63 -3.24 16.59 -0.31
N SER A 64 -4.14 16.52 0.67
CA SER A 64 -3.80 16.26 2.09
C SER A 64 -4.05 14.82 2.52
N ARG A 65 -4.69 14.00 1.67
CA ARG A 65 -5.11 12.63 1.99
C ARG A 65 -4.35 11.60 1.16
N ALA A 66 -3.98 10.50 1.80
CA ALA A 66 -3.34 9.35 1.19
C ALA A 66 -3.91 8.06 1.75
N SER A 67 -3.79 6.97 1.01
CA SER A 67 -4.21 5.66 1.51
C SER A 67 -3.29 5.24 2.67
N GLY A 68 -3.89 5.05 3.85
CA GLY A 68 -3.13 4.99 5.10
C GLY A 68 -2.36 3.67 5.29
N PRO A 69 -1.33 3.65 6.15
CA PRO A 69 -0.49 2.46 6.36
C PRO A 69 -1.30 1.24 6.84
N SER A 70 -0.82 0.03 6.54
CA SER A 70 -1.33 -1.20 7.16
C SER A 70 -0.88 -1.24 8.62
N THR A 71 -1.59 -0.52 9.50
CA THR A 71 -1.34 -0.49 10.95
C THR A 71 -1.86 -1.79 11.58
N GLY A 72 -1.19 -2.91 11.34
CA GLY A 72 -1.53 -4.21 11.91
C GLY A 72 -0.22 -4.92 12.25
N PRO A 73 -0.15 -5.67 13.37
CA PRO A 73 1.04 -6.41 13.71
C PRO A 73 1.37 -7.34 12.54
N SER A 74 2.57 -7.20 11.98
CA SER A 74 3.09 -8.13 11.00
C SER A 74 3.35 -9.46 11.72
N THR A 75 2.34 -10.31 11.84
CA THR A 75 2.53 -11.70 12.23
C THR A 75 3.22 -12.39 11.06
N GLY A 76 4.55 -12.25 11.01
CA GLY A 76 5.41 -13.05 10.15
C GLY A 76 5.45 -14.48 10.69
N SER A 77 4.42 -15.28 10.40
CA SER A 77 4.51 -16.74 10.57
C SER A 77 5.13 -17.33 9.29
N GLY A 78 6.45 -17.26 9.21
CA GLY A 78 7.25 -17.83 8.14
C GLY A 78 8.26 -18.84 8.66
N THR A 79 7.85 -19.77 9.53
CA THR A 79 8.64 -20.96 9.85
C THR A 79 8.39 -21.99 8.74
N GLY A 80 9.22 -21.94 7.69
CA GLY A 80 9.38 -23.02 6.72
C GLY A 80 10.85 -23.43 6.71
N PRO A 81 11.19 -24.74 6.76
CA PRO A 81 12.57 -25.19 6.85
C PRO A 81 13.34 -24.79 5.59
N GLY A 82 14.47 -24.11 5.79
CA GLY A 82 15.41 -23.76 4.73
C GLY A 82 16.02 -25.00 4.11
N LEU A 83 15.69 -25.28 2.85
CA LEU A 83 16.56 -26.05 1.98
C LEU A 83 17.69 -25.13 1.53
N TYR A 84 18.88 -25.33 2.07
CA TYR A 84 20.12 -24.85 1.47
C TYR A 84 20.45 -25.77 0.29
N LEU A 85 20.50 -25.22 -0.92
CA LEU A 85 21.25 -25.82 -2.03
C LEU A 85 22.69 -25.31 -1.94
N ALA A 86 23.63 -26.26 -1.90
CA ALA A 86 25.05 -26.03 -2.12
C ALA A 86 25.35 -25.79 -3.61
#